data_AF-A0A2K3YF03-F1
#
_entry.id   AF-A0A2K3YF03-F1
#
_cell.length_a   1.000
_cell.length_b   1.000
_cell.length_c   1.000
_cell.angle_alpha   90.00
_cell.angle_beta   90.00
_cell.angle_gamma   90.00
#
_symmetry.space_group_name_H-M   'P 1'
#
loop_
_entity.id
_entity.type
_entity.pdbx_description
1 polymer ?
#
loop_
_entity_poly.entity_id
_entity_poly.type
_entity_poly.pdbx_seq_one_letter_code
_entity_poly.pdbx_strand_id
1 'polypeptide(L)' 'ADGNYKVDVPEGVELKEGDKVTVVAKDGNGNTSTPTEGTVTDTVAPDAPTVTNPQPGDKVITGTAEPNG' A
#
# COMPACT_ATOMS: atom_id res chain seq x y z
N ALA A 1 -16.15 20.97 12.34
CA ALA A 1 -15.82 19.55 12.51
C ALA A 1 -15.69 18.99 11.11
N ASP A 2 -14.53 18.47 10.76
CA ASP A 2 -14.13 18.36 9.34
C ASP A 2 -14.47 16.99 8.73
N GLY A 3 -15.10 16.11 9.51
CA GLY A 3 -15.59 14.81 9.04
C GLY A 3 -14.51 13.73 8.86
N ASN A 4 -13.25 14.01 9.22
CA ASN A 4 -12.14 13.06 9.12
C ASN A 4 -12.17 12.03 10.26
N TYR A 5 -11.78 10.80 9.97
CA TYR A 5 -11.58 9.72 10.94
C TYR A 5 -10.21 9.06 10.75
N LYS A 6 -9.65 8.52 11.84
CA LYS A 6 -8.46 7.66 11.86
C LYS A 6 -8.74 6.51 12.82
N VAL A 7 -8.45 5.29 12.39
CA VAL A 7 -8.56 4.09 13.20
C VAL A 7 -7.24 3.36 13.09
N ASP A 8 -6.67 2.98 14.23
CA ASP A 8 -5.46 2.16 14.25
C ASP A 8 -5.83 0.69 14.06
N VAL A 9 -4.97 -0.04 13.34
CA VAL A 9 -5.15 -1.48 13.15
C VAL A 9 -4.90 -2.18 14.49
N PRO A 10 -5.79 -3.10 14.93
CA PRO A 10 -5.62 -3.82 16.20
C PRO A 10 -4.29 -4.58 16.27
N GLU A 11 -3.72 -4.68 17.48
CA GLU A 11 -2.49 -5.42 17.69
C GLU A 11 -2.65 -6.91 17.29
N GLY A 12 -1.66 -7.45 16.58
CA GLY A 12 -1.67 -8.82 16.06
C GLY A 12 -2.48 -9.01 14.77
N VAL A 13 -3.09 -7.96 14.22
CA VAL A 13 -3.69 -7.98 12.87
C VAL A 13 -2.68 -7.44 11.86
N GLU A 14 -2.37 -8.24 10.86
CA GLU A 14 -1.59 -7.84 9.69
C GLU A 14 -2.54 -7.68 8.51
N LEU A 15 -2.61 -6.47 7.95
CA LEU A 15 -3.35 -6.20 6.72
C LEU A 15 -2.48 -6.59 5.52
N LYS A 16 -3.03 -7.40 4.62
CA LYS A 16 -2.38 -7.87 3.41
C LYS A 16 -2.95 -7.16 2.20
N GLU A 17 -2.15 -7.06 1.15
CA GLU A 17 -2.63 -6.55 -0.13
C GLU A 17 -3.88 -7.32 -0.59
N GLY A 18 -4.90 -6.58 -1.02
CA GLY A 18 -6.19 -7.13 -1.43
C GLY A 18 -7.20 -7.31 -0.29
N ASP A 19 -6.80 -7.15 0.98
CA ASP A 19 -7.76 -7.17 2.09
C ASP A 19 -8.78 -6.02 1.96
N LYS A 20 -10.02 -6.30 2.35
CA LYS A 20 -11.14 -5.35 2.27
C LYS A 20 -11.44 -4.76 3.64
N VAL A 21 -11.63 -3.44 3.68
CA VAL A 21 -12.04 -2.69 4.86
C VAL A 21 -13.40 -2.06 4.59
N THR A 22 -14.36 -2.26 5.49
CA THR A 22 -15.71 -1.66 5.38
C THR A 22 -15.90 -0.59 6.43
N VAL A 23 -16.39 0.58 6.03
CA VAL A 23 -16.65 1.72 6.90
C VAL A 23 -18.12 2.12 6.84
N VAL A 24 -18.71 2.37 7.99
CA VAL A 24 -20.06 2.92 8.17
C VAL A 24 -20.02 4.07 9.17
N ALA A 25 -20.89 5.06 8.99
CA ALA A 25 -21.12 6.12 9.97
C ALA A 25 -22.48 5.93 10.65
N LYS A 26 -22.56 6.17 11.95
CA LYS A 26 -23.81 6.14 12.72
C LYS A 26 -24.01 7.49 13.40
N ASP A 27 -25.19 8.10 13.25
CA ASP A 27 -25.53 9.36 13.91
C ASP A 27 -26.05 9.13 15.35
N GLY A 28 -26.23 10.22 16.10
CA GLY A 28 -26.74 10.18 17.48
C GLY A 28 -28.21 9.73 17.61
N ASN A 29 -28.96 9.71 16.51
CA ASN A 29 -30.33 9.21 16.44
C ASN A 29 -30.39 7.73 16.02
N GLY A 30 -29.24 7.13 15.72
CA GLY A 30 -29.09 5.73 15.39
C GLY A 30 -29.15 5.40 13.90
N ASN A 31 -29.32 6.38 13.00
CA ASN A 31 -29.29 6.15 11.56
C ASN A 31 -27.87 5.76 11.13
N THR A 32 -27.77 4.81 10.20
CA THR A 32 -26.48 4.29 9.71
C THR A 32 -26.36 4.60 8.22
N SER A 33 -25.17 5.02 7.77
CA SER A 33 -24.88 5.25 6.36
C SER A 33 -24.90 3.93 5.57
N THR A 34 -24.96 4.03 4.24
CA THR A 34 -24.54 2.92 3.40
C THR A 34 -23.05 2.60 3.66
N PRO A 35 -22.65 1.33 3.62
CA PRO A 35 -21.26 0.95 3.79
C PRO A 35 -20.42 1.42 2.60
N THR A 36 -19.18 1.83 2.89
CA THR A 36 -18.15 2.10 1.88
C THR A 36 -17.03 1.09 2.07
N GLU A 37 -16.53 0.51 0.97
CA GLU A 37 -15.44 -0.45 0.98
C GLU A 37 -14.15 0.21 0.47
N GLY A 38 -13.05 -0.03 1.18
CA GLY A 38 -11.69 0.23 0.73
C GLY A 38 -10.93 -1.08 0.56
N THR A 39 -9.91 -1.09 -0.30
CA THR A 39 -9.02 -2.24 -0.48
C THR A 39 -7.62 -1.82 -0.05
N VAL A 40 -6.93 -2.69 0.69
CA VAL A 40 -5.52 -2.51 1.05
C VAL A 40 -4.70 -2.67 -0.22
N THR A 41 -4.02 -1.60 -0.61
CA THR A 41 -3.16 -1.56 -1.80
C THR A 41 -1.71 -1.57 -1.39
N ASP A 42 -0.85 -2.18 -2.19
CA ASP A 42 0.57 -1.95 -2.05
C ASP A 42 0.89 -0.46 -2.29
N THR A 43 1.66 0.11 -1.39
CA THR A 43 2.11 1.51 -1.43
C THR A 43 3.63 1.61 -1.24
N VAL A 44 4.30 0.48 -1.05
CA VAL A 44 5.74 0.42 -0.90
C VAL A 44 6.33 0.44 -2.31
N ALA A 45 7.14 1.45 -2.61
CA ALA A 45 7.84 1.50 -3.88
C ALA A 45 8.97 0.45 -3.90
N PRO A 46 9.28 -0.14 -5.08
CA PRO A 46 10.39 -1.07 -5.20
C PRO A 46 11.74 -0.40 -4.96
N ASP A 47 12.73 -1.16 -4.51
CA ASP A 47 14.10 -0.69 -4.40
C ASP A 47 14.68 -0.25 -5.75
N ALA A 48 15.52 0.79 -5.71
CA ALA A 48 16.20 1.29 -6.89
C ALA A 48 17.13 0.22 -7.49
N PRO A 49 17.19 0.09 -8.83
CA PRO A 49 18.07 -0.88 -9.46
C PRO A 49 19.54 -0.48 -9.27
N THR A 50 20.42 -1.48 -9.28
CA THR A 50 21.87 -1.28 -9.29
C THR A 50 22.42 -1.38 -10.70
N VAL A 51 23.56 -0.75 -10.95
CA VAL A 51 24.32 -0.90 -12.18
C VAL A 51 25.79 -1.11 -11.85
N THR A 52 26.42 -2.06 -12.51
CA THR A 52 27.88 -2.19 -12.48
C THR A 52 28.47 -1.26 -13.54
N ASN A 53 29.36 -0.37 -13.14
CA ASN A 53 29.95 0.61 -14.05
C ASN A 53 30.71 -0.08 -15.20
N PRO A 54 30.29 0.14 -16.47
CA PRO A 54 30.99 -0.44 -17.61
C PRO A 54 32.31 0.28 -17.89
N GLN A 55 33.21 -0.41 -18.60
CA GLN A 55 34.46 0.11 -19.13
C GLN A 55 34.35 0.37 -20.64
N PRO A 56 35.22 1.23 -21.23
CA PRO A 56 35.25 1.45 -22.66
C PRO A 56 35.47 0.14 -23.43
N GLY A 57 34.57 -0.17 -24.36
CA GLY A 57 34.61 -1.40 -25.16
C GLY A 57 33.74 -2.55 -24.63
N ASP A 58 33.15 -2.41 -23.45
CA ASP A 58 32.20 -3.38 -22.93
C ASP A 58 30.96 -3.49 -23.83
N LYS A 59 30.52 -4.72 -24.06
CA LYS A 59 29.34 -5.03 -24.89
C LYS A 59 28.11 -5.42 -24.09
N VAL A 60 28.22 -5.46 -22.75
CA VAL A 60 27.17 -5.90 -21.85
C VAL A 60 27.17 -4.99 -20.62
N ILE A 61 25.99 -4.53 -20.23
CA ILE A 61 25.75 -3.83 -18.97
C ILE A 61 25.06 -4.80 -18.03
N THR A 62 25.51 -4.84 -16.77
CA THR A 62 24.91 -5.71 -15.73
C THR A 62 24.47 -4.89 -14.54
N GLY A 63 23.49 -5.41 -13.81
CA GLY A 63 22.85 -4.75 -12.69
C GLY A 63 21.81 -5.68 -12.07
N THR A 64 21.21 -5.25 -10.96
CA THR A 64 20.11 -5.98 -10.30
C THR A 64 18.90 -5.09 -10.14
N ALA A 65 17.72 -5.69 -10.16
CA ALA A 65 16.45 -5.09 -9.74
C ALA A 65 15.76 -6.09 -8.80
N GLU A 66 14.74 -5.64 -8.06
CA GLU A 66 13.95 -6.56 -7.23
C GLU A 66 13.28 -7.65 -8.08
N PRO A 67 13.27 -8.91 -7.60
CA PRO A 67 12.59 -10.00 -8.29
C PRO A 67 11.09 -9.89 -8.10
N ASN A 68 10.36 -9.69 -9.20
CA ASN A 68 8.89 -9.58 -9.28
C ASN A 68 8.33 -8.42 -8.44
N GLY A 69 8.21 -7.25 -9.07
CA GLY A 69 7.31 -6.20 -8.57
C GLY A 69 5.85 -6.49 -8.86
#